data_AF-A0A0D8BTE1-F1
#
_entry.id   AF-A0A0D8BTE1-F1
#
_cell.length_a   1.000
_cell.length_b   1.000
_cell.length_c   1.000
_cell.angle_alpha   90.00
_cell.angle_beta   90.00
_cell.angle_gamma   90.00
#
_symmetry.space_group_name_H-M   'P 1'
#
loop_
_entity.id
_entity.type
_entity.pdbx_description
1 polymer ?
#
loop_
_entity_poly.entity_id
_entity_poly.type
_entity_poly.pdbx_seq_one_letter_code
_entity_poly.pdbx_strand_id
1 'polypeptide(L)'
;MRERMLQIFLLIIVTAFFGEMKVNPFGSSFRFSLGSAVFFFGLIWFRTVPVVRAGLLTGLFISLFRTSIDLLMKDVSWSDSLLSYLPAACYYLAFALFVRLCRIRTYMELPIHVALLGASIDFASNIIELFVRHLLGETIAVTHETIFMLLLFGILRSFCVVGLYNILMIQQMQTLGEARRQELERLVMMNASLFMKKRFIFANQ
;
A
#
# COMPACT_ATOMS: atom_id res chain seq x y z
N MET A 1 -17.00 -10.10 -7.27
CA MET A 1 -17.19 -9.16 -6.13
C MET A 1 -16.51 -9.66 -4.84
N ARG A 2 -16.66 -10.95 -4.49
CA ARG A 2 -16.05 -11.57 -3.29
C ARG A 2 -14.53 -11.38 -3.18
N GLU A 3 -13.78 -11.60 -4.26
CA GLU A 3 -12.31 -11.45 -4.25
C GLU A 3 -11.85 -10.01 -3.94
N ARG A 4 -12.56 -9.00 -4.48
CA ARG A 4 -12.24 -7.59 -4.20
C ARG A 4 -12.48 -7.22 -2.74
N MET A 5 -13.54 -7.76 -2.14
CA MET A 5 -13.85 -7.58 -0.71
C MET A 5 -12.78 -8.22 0.17
N LEU A 6 -12.33 -9.43 -0.18
CA LEU A 6 -11.25 -10.12 0.54
C LEU A 6 -9.93 -9.34 0.47
N GLN A 7 -9.59 -8.78 -0.69
CA GLN A 7 -8.39 -7.93 -0.85
C GLN A 7 -8.47 -6.67 0.02
N ILE A 8 -9.62 -6.00 0.05
CA ILE A 8 -9.85 -4.84 0.92
C ILE A 8 -9.71 -5.24 2.39
N PHE A 9 -10.35 -6.33 2.80
CA PHE A 9 -10.32 -6.80 4.18
C PHE A 9 -8.90 -7.15 4.64
N LEU A 10 -8.15 -7.88 3.82
CA LEU A 10 -6.76 -8.22 4.08
C LEU A 10 -5.90 -6.95 4.17
N LEU A 11 -6.07 -6.02 3.23
CA LEU A 11 -5.37 -4.74 3.25
C LEU A 11 -5.64 -3.96 4.54
N ILE A 12 -6.90 -3.91 5.00
CA ILE A 12 -7.29 -3.25 6.25
C ILE A 12 -6.60 -3.90 7.45
N ILE A 13 -6.65 -5.23 7.58
CA ILE A 13 -6.06 -5.94 8.72
C ILE A 13 -4.55 -5.74 8.77
N VAL A 14 -3.85 -5.95 7.65
CA VAL A 14 -2.40 -5.81 7.60
C VAL A 14 -2.01 -4.35 7.87
N THR A 15 -2.75 -3.38 7.32
CA THR A 15 -2.52 -1.96 7.60
C THR A 15 -2.74 -1.61 9.06
N ALA A 16 -3.79 -2.14 9.71
CA ALA A 16 -4.06 -1.90 11.12
C ALA A 16 -2.96 -2.49 12.01
N PHE A 17 -2.53 -3.72 11.72
CA PHE A 17 -1.49 -4.41 12.47
C PHE A 17 -0.13 -3.71 12.38
N PHE A 18 0.34 -3.41 11.16
CA PHE A 18 1.56 -2.62 10.94
C PHE A 18 1.39 -1.16 11.36
N GLY A 19 0.15 -0.68 11.42
CA GLY A 19 -0.22 0.65 11.90
C GLY A 19 0.01 0.82 13.40
N GLU A 20 -0.15 -0.25 14.19
CA GLU A 20 0.13 -0.27 15.63
C GLU A 20 1.61 -0.45 15.96
N MET A 21 2.39 -1.04 15.05
CA MET A 21 3.86 -1.07 15.15
C MET A 21 4.43 0.34 14.92
N LYS A 22 4.29 1.20 15.93
CA LYS A 22 4.85 2.54 15.96
C LYS A 22 6.26 2.42 16.51
N VAL A 23 7.25 2.62 15.64
CA VAL A 23 8.65 2.67 16.05
C VAL A 23 8.96 4.14 16.32
N ASN A 24 9.41 4.47 17.53
CA ASN A 24 9.91 5.80 17.88
C ASN A 24 11.44 5.73 17.92
N PRO A 25 12.14 5.90 16.79
CA PRO A 25 13.59 5.65 16.74
C PRO A 25 14.42 6.67 17.53
N PHE A 26 13.85 7.81 17.97
CA PHE A 26 14.62 8.89 18.61
C PHE A 26 13.94 9.58 19.79
N GLY A 27 12.92 8.98 20.41
CA GLY A 27 12.24 9.58 21.57
C GLY A 27 11.51 10.91 21.30
N SER A 28 11.44 11.36 20.04
CA SER A 28 10.69 12.55 19.62
C SER A 28 9.20 12.24 19.42
N SER A 29 8.36 13.27 19.45
CA SER A 29 6.90 13.19 19.27
C SER A 29 6.45 12.69 17.89
N PHE A 30 7.39 12.34 16.99
CA PHE A 30 7.08 11.85 15.66
C PHE A 30 6.95 10.33 15.64
N ARG A 31 5.70 9.87 15.55
CA ARG A 31 5.36 8.44 15.56
C ARG A 31 5.44 7.90 14.14
N PHE A 32 6.53 7.19 13.83
CA PHE A 32 6.66 6.51 12.54
C PHE A 32 5.77 5.26 12.52
N SER A 33 4.77 5.25 11.64
CA SER A 33 3.88 4.11 11.44
C SER A 33 4.18 3.42 10.11
N LEU A 34 4.41 2.10 10.16
CA LEU A 34 4.55 1.27 8.96
C LEU A 34 3.21 1.08 8.23
N GLY A 35 2.09 1.37 8.90
CA GLY A 35 0.74 1.24 8.35
C GLY A 35 0.55 2.02 7.05
N SER A 36 0.97 3.28 6.98
CA SER A 36 0.80 4.09 5.76
C SER A 36 1.62 3.56 4.57
N ALA A 37 2.79 2.97 4.84
CA ALA A 37 3.61 2.33 3.81
C ALA A 37 2.91 1.09 3.22
N VAL A 38 2.41 0.23 4.12
CA VAL A 38 1.64 -0.97 3.76
C VAL A 38 0.36 -0.59 3.02
N PHE A 39 -0.33 0.46 3.47
CA PHE A 39 -1.53 0.96 2.82
C PHE A 39 -1.25 1.41 1.39
N PHE A 40 -0.21 2.23 1.20
CA PHE A 40 0.20 2.70 -0.13
C PHE A 40 0.60 1.53 -1.04
N PHE A 41 1.39 0.58 -0.51
CA PHE A 41 1.78 -0.63 -1.23
C PHE A 41 0.55 -1.44 -1.66
N GLY A 42 -0.36 -1.73 -0.74
CA GLY A 42 -1.58 -2.47 -1.03
C GLY A 42 -2.47 -1.76 -2.07
N LEU A 43 -2.51 -0.43 -2.04
CA LEU A 43 -3.28 0.36 -2.98
C LEU A 43 -2.72 0.28 -4.43
N ILE A 44 -1.40 0.19 -4.57
CA ILE A 44 -0.72 -0.02 -5.86
C ILE A 44 -0.89 -1.47 -6.31
N TRP A 45 -0.68 -2.43 -5.40
CA TRP A 45 -0.74 -3.86 -5.67
C TRP A 45 -2.13 -4.31 -6.15
N PHE A 46 -3.18 -3.91 -5.44
CA PHE A 46 -4.55 -4.32 -5.77
C PHE A 46 -5.21 -3.37 -6.78
N ARG A 47 -4.81 -3.49 -8.06
CA ARG A 47 -5.35 -2.67 -9.18
C ARG A 47 -6.87 -2.78 -9.41
N THR A 48 -7.53 -3.82 -8.91
CA THR A 48 -8.98 -4.03 -9.04
C THR A 48 -9.81 -3.38 -7.93
N VAL A 49 -9.15 -2.93 -6.85
CA VAL A 49 -9.81 -2.35 -5.68
C VAL A 49 -10.10 -0.86 -5.94
N PRO A 50 -11.35 -0.39 -5.71
CA PRO A 50 -11.69 1.02 -5.78
C PRO A 50 -11.01 1.79 -4.65
N VAL A 51 -10.02 2.60 -5.01
CA VAL A 51 -9.12 3.34 -4.09
C VAL A 51 -9.88 4.10 -2.99
N VAL A 52 -10.92 4.84 -3.36
CA VAL A 52 -11.68 5.67 -2.40
C VAL A 52 -12.46 4.82 -1.39
N ARG A 53 -13.04 3.70 -1.82
CA ARG A 53 -13.75 2.80 -0.88
C ARG A 53 -12.78 2.11 0.06
N ALA A 54 -11.60 1.73 -0.44
CA ALA A 54 -10.54 1.18 0.41
C ALA A 54 -10.10 2.22 1.45
N GLY A 55 -9.79 3.46 1.05
CA GLY A 55 -9.41 4.52 1.98
C GLY A 55 -10.47 4.80 3.05
N LEU A 56 -11.75 4.86 2.67
CA LEU A 56 -12.84 5.08 3.62
C LEU A 56 -12.97 3.93 4.63
N LEU A 57 -13.00 2.69 4.15
CA LEU A 57 -13.12 1.52 5.02
C LEU A 57 -11.90 1.36 5.92
N THR A 58 -10.69 1.57 5.39
CA THR A 58 -9.44 1.49 6.14
C THR A 58 -9.34 2.59 7.19
N GLY A 59 -9.64 3.85 6.86
CA GLY A 59 -9.61 4.95 7.82
C GLY A 59 -10.61 4.72 8.97
N LEU A 60 -11.84 4.33 8.64
CA LEU A 60 -12.88 4.05 9.62
C LEU A 60 -12.51 2.86 10.52
N PHE A 61 -12.03 1.76 9.93
CA PHE A 61 -11.62 0.57 10.69
C PHE A 61 -10.43 0.86 11.60
N ILE A 62 -9.40 1.54 11.13
CA ILE A 62 -8.21 1.87 11.95
C ILE A 62 -8.60 2.77 13.11
N SER A 63 -9.47 3.77 12.89
CA SER A 63 -9.95 4.66 13.95
C SER A 63 -10.70 3.87 15.03
N LEU A 64 -11.62 2.99 14.63
CA LEU A 64 -12.37 2.15 15.57
C LEU A 64 -11.48 1.14 16.29
N PHE A 65 -10.55 0.51 15.57
CA PHE A 65 -9.61 -0.45 16.13
C PHE A 65 -8.71 0.19 17.20
N ARG A 66 -8.19 1.38 16.92
CA ARG A 66 -7.40 2.16 17.90
C ARG A 66 -8.20 2.61 19.10
N THR A 67 -9.42 3.09 18.87
CA THR A 67 -10.33 3.48 19.95
C THR A 67 -10.65 2.27 20.84
N SER A 68 -10.81 1.08 20.25
CA SER A 68 -11.07 -0.16 20.99
C SER A 68 -9.85 -0.60 21.82
N ILE A 69 -8.64 -0.46 21.29
CA ILE A 69 -7.40 -0.74 22.04
C ILE A 69 -7.24 0.23 23.20
N ASP A 70 -7.42 1.53 22.96
CA ASP A 70 -7.29 2.54 24.02
C ASP A 70 -8.35 2.34 25.11
N LEU A 71 -9.60 2.00 24.76
CA LEU A 71 -10.64 1.68 25.75
C LEU A 71 -10.30 0.45 26.62
N LEU A 72 -9.58 -0.53 26.06
CA LEU A 72 -9.19 -1.74 26.79
C LEU A 72 -7.94 -1.52 27.66
N MET A 73 -7.07 -0.57 27.27
CA MET A 73 -5.79 -0.31 27.94
C MET A 73 -5.81 0.92 28.85
N LYS A 74 -6.71 1.87 28.62
CA LYS A 74 -6.83 3.13 29.35
C LYS A 74 -8.31 3.40 29.62
N ASP A 75 -8.66 3.69 30.86
CA ASP A 75 -10.01 4.13 31.28
C ASP A 75 -10.31 5.56 30.77
N VAL A 76 -10.28 5.76 29.46
CA VAL A 76 -10.60 7.03 28.80
C VAL A 76 -11.97 6.93 28.16
N SER A 77 -12.73 8.03 28.23
CA SER A 77 -14.05 8.18 27.61
C SER A 77 -14.00 7.83 26.12
N TRP A 78 -14.92 6.98 25.66
CA TRP A 78 -14.99 6.53 24.27
C TRP A 78 -15.04 7.69 23.26
N SER A 79 -15.75 8.78 23.59
CA SER A 79 -15.85 9.99 22.77
C SER A 79 -14.51 10.71 22.56
N ASP A 80 -13.69 10.77 23.61
CA ASP A 80 -12.46 11.57 23.63
C ASP A 80 -11.34 10.84 22.88
N SER A 81 -11.25 9.52 23.05
CA SER A 81 -10.35 8.68 22.25
C SER A 81 -10.70 8.74 20.77
N LEU A 82 -11.99 8.70 20.41
CA LEU A 82 -12.41 8.71 19.01
C LEU A 82 -12.09 10.06 18.34
N LEU A 83 -12.27 11.18 19.05
CA LEU A 83 -11.89 12.50 18.54
C LEU A 83 -10.38 12.63 18.28
N SER A 84 -9.53 12.02 19.11
CA SER A 84 -8.06 12.09 18.93
C SER A 84 -7.55 11.21 17.77
N TYR A 85 -8.28 10.16 17.39
CA TYR A 85 -7.95 9.30 16.24
C TYR A 85 -8.63 9.70 14.93
N LEU A 86 -9.65 10.57 14.98
CA LEU A 86 -10.35 11.09 13.81
C LEU A 86 -9.41 11.75 12.76
N PRO A 87 -8.41 12.58 13.15
CA PRO A 87 -7.49 13.19 12.18
C PRO A 87 -6.69 12.15 11.40
N ALA A 88 -6.29 11.05 12.05
CA ALA A 88 -5.58 9.96 11.39
C ALA A 88 -6.49 9.24 10.37
N ALA A 89 -7.79 9.14 10.63
CA ALA A 89 -8.74 8.64 9.63
C ALA A 89 -8.85 9.58 8.42
N CYS A 90 -8.87 10.90 8.65
CA CYS A 90 -8.85 11.91 7.60
C CYS A 90 -7.58 11.81 6.73
N TYR A 91 -6.42 11.50 7.32
CA TYR A 91 -5.19 11.25 6.57
C TYR A 91 -5.36 10.12 5.54
N TYR A 92 -5.84 8.94 5.95
CA TYR A 92 -6.00 7.80 5.03
C TYR A 92 -7.03 8.09 3.92
N LEU A 93 -8.08 8.84 4.26
CA LEU A 93 -9.08 9.30 3.31
C LEU A 93 -8.51 10.27 2.27
N ALA A 94 -7.79 11.29 2.72
CA ALA A 94 -7.12 12.26 1.85
C ALA A 94 -6.10 11.57 0.95
N PHE A 95 -5.29 10.68 1.52
CA PHE A 95 -4.29 9.92 0.81
C PHE A 95 -4.92 9.10 -0.33
N ALA A 96 -5.99 8.35 -0.03
CA ALA A 96 -6.71 7.59 -1.04
C ALA A 96 -7.33 8.50 -2.13
N LEU A 97 -7.90 9.65 -1.74
CA LEU A 97 -8.46 10.60 -2.69
C LEU A 97 -7.39 11.10 -3.66
N PHE A 98 -6.25 11.54 -3.15
CA PHE A 98 -5.14 12.03 -3.95
C PHE A 98 -4.54 10.96 -4.85
N VAL A 99 -4.37 9.73 -4.37
CA VAL A 99 -3.91 8.61 -5.22
C VAL A 99 -4.88 8.36 -6.39
N ARG A 100 -6.20 8.49 -6.15
CA ARG A 100 -7.20 8.40 -7.21
C ARG A 100 -7.10 9.56 -8.20
N LEU A 101 -6.94 10.79 -7.70
CA LEU A 101 -6.84 12.01 -8.54
C LEU A 101 -5.59 11.99 -9.43
N CYS A 102 -4.44 11.65 -8.86
CA CYS A 102 -3.16 11.58 -9.58
C CYS A 102 -3.05 10.36 -10.50
N ARG A 103 -4.04 9.46 -10.52
CA ARG A 103 -4.07 8.23 -11.34
C ARG A 103 -2.73 7.49 -11.33
N ILE A 104 -2.13 7.31 -10.16
CA ILE A 104 -0.78 6.74 -9.99
C ILE A 104 -0.61 5.41 -10.75
N ARG A 105 -1.68 4.61 -10.83
CA ARG A 105 -1.69 3.32 -11.53
C ARG A 105 -1.33 3.42 -13.02
N THR A 106 -1.55 4.57 -13.66
CA THR A 106 -1.24 4.81 -15.08
C THR A 106 0.26 5.04 -15.31
N TYR A 107 1.00 5.57 -14.34
CA TYR A 107 2.42 5.92 -14.48
C TYR A 107 3.37 4.86 -13.93
N MET A 108 2.88 3.63 -13.68
CA MET A 108 3.69 2.54 -13.11
C MET A 108 4.83 2.04 -14.03
N GLU A 109 4.88 2.50 -15.28
CA GLU A 109 6.01 2.26 -16.19
C GLU A 109 7.28 3.01 -15.76
N LEU A 110 7.13 4.11 -15.00
CA LEU A 110 8.23 4.92 -14.46
C LEU A 110 8.18 4.92 -12.93
N PRO A 111 8.82 3.94 -12.26
CA PRO A 111 8.74 3.80 -10.80
C PRO A 111 9.21 5.06 -10.07
N ILE A 112 10.23 5.74 -10.57
CA ILE A 112 10.73 7.00 -9.98
C ILE A 112 9.64 8.09 -9.95
N HIS A 113 8.84 8.21 -11.01
CA HIS A 113 7.76 9.19 -11.07
C HIS A 113 6.65 8.85 -10.07
N VAL A 114 6.32 7.56 -9.92
CA VAL A 114 5.35 7.09 -8.93
C VAL A 114 5.83 7.36 -7.51
N ALA A 115 7.12 7.15 -7.24
CA ALA A 115 7.71 7.45 -5.94
C ALA A 115 7.63 8.94 -5.60
N LEU A 116 7.93 9.82 -6.56
CA LEU A 116 7.83 11.27 -6.37
C LEU A 116 6.38 11.71 -6.12
N LEU A 117 5.44 11.24 -6.95
CA LEU A 117 4.01 11.50 -6.77
C LEU A 117 3.50 10.99 -5.41
N GLY A 118 3.89 9.78 -5.02
CA GLY A 118 3.53 9.21 -3.72
C GLY A 118 4.03 10.06 -2.55
N ALA A 119 5.25 10.61 -2.65
CA ALA A 119 5.81 11.49 -1.63
C ALA A 119 5.04 12.82 -1.55
N SER A 120 4.69 13.43 -2.68
CA SER A 120 3.88 14.65 -2.72
C SER A 120 2.48 14.43 -2.11
N ILE A 121 1.88 13.28 -2.37
CA ILE A 121 0.57 12.91 -1.84
C ILE A 121 0.64 12.64 -0.34
N ASP A 122 1.69 11.96 0.13
CA ASP A 122 1.93 11.75 1.55
C ASP A 122 2.06 13.09 2.28
N PHE A 123 2.84 14.01 1.72
CA PHE A 123 3.02 15.35 2.27
C PHE A 123 1.69 16.13 2.33
N ALA A 124 0.92 16.14 1.24
CA ALA A 124 -0.39 16.80 1.20
C ALA A 124 -1.39 16.21 2.21
N SER A 125 -1.38 14.88 2.37
CA SER A 125 -2.27 14.18 3.30
C SER A 125 -1.91 14.47 4.76
N ASN A 126 -0.61 14.56 5.08
CA ASN A 126 -0.15 14.96 6.41
C ASN A 126 -0.52 16.42 6.73
N ILE A 127 -0.47 17.33 5.75
CA ILE A 127 -0.93 18.72 5.95
C ILE A 127 -2.42 18.74 6.32
N ILE A 128 -3.25 17.96 5.62
CA ILE A 128 -4.69 17.86 5.93
C ILE A 128 -4.90 17.29 7.33
N GLU A 129 -4.16 16.25 7.73
CA GLU A 129 -4.22 15.72 9.09
C GLU A 129 -3.90 16.80 10.13
N LEU A 130 -2.81 17.53 9.92
CA LEU A 130 -2.35 18.56 10.84
C LEU A 130 -3.35 19.71 10.94
N PHE A 131 -3.96 20.09 9.82
CA PHE A 131 -5.05 21.06 9.77
C PHE A 131 -6.27 20.60 10.56
N VAL A 132 -6.70 19.34 10.39
CA VAL A 132 -7.82 18.75 11.15
C VAL A 132 -7.51 18.71 12.64
N ARG A 133 -6.28 18.35 13.04
CA ARG A 133 -5.84 18.40 14.45
C ARG A 133 -5.91 19.81 15.03
N HIS A 134 -5.47 20.80 14.27
CA HIS A 134 -5.57 22.20 14.68
C HIS A 134 -7.03 22.66 14.84
N LEU A 135 -7.94 22.22 13.96
CA LEU A 135 -9.37 22.51 14.12
C LEU A 135 -9.98 21.86 15.38
N LEU A 136 -9.47 20.70 15.79
CA LEU A 136 -9.90 19.99 17.00
C LEU A 136 -9.28 20.56 18.29
N GLY A 137 -8.49 21.62 18.19
CA GLY A 137 -7.94 22.32 19.35
C GLY A 137 -6.66 21.71 19.94
N GLU A 138 -6.06 20.71 19.28
CA GLU A 138 -4.71 20.24 19.66
C GLU A 138 -3.68 21.30 19.24
N THR A 139 -3.09 21.99 20.22
CA THR A 139 -1.99 22.94 19.98
C THR A 139 -0.69 22.18 19.73
N ILE A 140 -0.55 21.63 18.53
CA ILE A 140 0.72 21.04 18.09
C ILE A 140 1.63 22.18 17.67
N ALA A 141 2.76 22.34 18.37
CA ALA A 141 3.82 23.22 17.92
C ALA A 141 4.38 22.65 16.61
N VAL A 142 3.96 23.22 15.48
CA VAL A 142 4.48 22.87 14.16
C VAL A 142 5.88 23.47 14.04
N THR A 143 6.87 22.76 14.56
CA THR A 143 8.28 23.17 14.45
C THR A 143 8.81 22.83 13.07
N HIS A 144 9.77 23.62 12.57
CA HIS A 144 10.47 23.36 11.30
C HIS A 144 11.04 21.93 11.23
N GLU A 145 11.51 21.38 12.35
CA GLU A 145 11.99 20.01 12.45
C GLU A 145 10.91 18.97 12.12
N THR A 146 9.67 19.18 12.57
CA THR A 146 8.55 18.26 12.31
C THR A 146 8.23 18.21 10.82
N ILE A 147 8.23 19.36 10.15
CA ILE A 147 8.00 19.45 8.70
C ILE A 147 9.11 18.75 7.92
N PHE A 148 10.37 18.96 8.33
CA PHE A 148 11.52 18.30 7.68
C PHE A 148 11.46 16.78 7.85
N MET A 149 11.13 16.29 9.05
CA MET A 149 10.93 14.87 9.32
C MET A 149 9.78 14.28 8.49
N LEU A 150 8.64 14.96 8.43
CA LEU A 150 7.50 14.57 7.59
C LEU A 150 7.90 14.39 6.13
N LEU A 151 8.64 15.34 5.57
CA LEU A 151 9.08 15.31 4.18
C LEU A 151 10.10 14.19 3.94
N LEU A 152 11.12 14.07 4.80
CA LEU A 152 12.16 13.03 4.69
C LEU A 152 11.55 11.62 4.77
N PHE A 153 10.68 11.38 5.75
CA PHE A 153 10.03 10.08 5.92
C PHE A 153 8.99 9.80 4.84
N GLY A 154 8.28 10.81 4.34
CA GLY A 154 7.36 10.66 3.20
C GLY A 154 8.09 10.21 1.93
N ILE A 155 9.24 10.81 1.64
CA ILE A 155 10.11 10.41 0.51
C ILE A 155 10.64 8.99 0.72
N LEU A 156 11.24 8.71 1.89
CA LEU A 156 11.80 7.40 2.20
C LEU A 156 10.74 6.29 2.10
N ARG A 157 9.55 6.54 2.63
CA ARG A 157 8.42 5.60 2.61
C ARG A 157 7.95 5.33 1.18
N SER A 158 7.71 6.39 0.41
CA SER A 158 7.24 6.26 -0.97
C SER A 158 8.26 5.50 -1.83
N PHE A 159 9.54 5.81 -1.66
CA PHE A 159 10.63 5.12 -2.37
C PHE A 159 10.74 3.64 -1.97
N CYS A 160 10.64 3.33 -0.67
CA CYS A 160 10.65 1.95 -0.19
C CYS A 160 9.48 1.13 -0.76
N VAL A 161 8.27 1.69 -0.75
CA VAL A 161 7.07 1.02 -1.28
C VAL A 161 7.20 0.74 -2.78
N VAL A 162 7.66 1.72 -3.55
CA VAL A 162 7.84 1.57 -5.00
C VAL A 162 8.99 0.61 -5.31
N GLY A 163 10.09 0.68 -4.56
CA GLY A 163 11.23 -0.22 -4.69
C GLY A 163 10.82 -1.67 -4.45
N LEU A 164 10.12 -1.93 -3.34
CA LEU A 164 9.56 -3.26 -3.03
C LEU A 164 8.59 -3.74 -4.12
N TYR A 165 7.70 -2.85 -4.59
CA TYR A 165 6.79 -3.18 -5.67
C TYR A 165 7.54 -3.60 -6.94
N ASN A 166 8.58 -2.87 -7.34
CA ASN A 166 9.34 -3.16 -8.54
C ASN A 166 10.10 -4.49 -8.43
N ILE A 167 10.73 -4.78 -7.29
CA ILE A 167 11.44 -6.04 -7.05
C ILE A 167 10.47 -7.22 -7.17
N LEU A 168 9.30 -7.14 -6.51
CA LEU A 168 8.29 -8.19 -6.56
C LEU A 168 7.73 -8.37 -7.98
N MET A 169 7.52 -7.27 -8.72
CA MET A 169 7.06 -7.32 -10.11
C MET A 169 8.08 -8.03 -11.01
N ILE A 170 9.38 -7.72 -10.87
CA ILE A 170 10.45 -8.36 -11.64
C ILE A 170 10.49 -9.87 -11.36
N GLN A 171 10.36 -10.28 -10.09
CA GLN A 171 10.32 -11.69 -9.71
C GLN A 171 9.11 -12.43 -10.30
N GLN A 172 7.93 -11.81 -10.28
CA GLN A 172 6.73 -12.39 -10.93
C GLN A 172 6.91 -12.55 -12.44
N MET A 173 7.52 -11.56 -13.10
CA MET A 173 7.81 -11.64 -14.53
C MET A 173 8.81 -12.75 -14.87
N GLN A 174 9.82 -12.97 -14.04
CA GLN A 174 10.80 -14.05 -14.22
C GLN A 174 10.15 -15.43 -14.10
N THR A 175 9.37 -15.67 -13.04
CA THR A 175 8.69 -16.94 -12.81
C THR A 175 7.67 -17.28 -13.91
N LEU A 176 6.91 -16.27 -14.37
CA LEU A 176 6.02 -16.43 -15.53
C LEU A 176 6.78 -16.70 -16.82
N GLY A 177 7.95 -16.07 -17.01
CA GLY A 177 8.82 -16.28 -18.15
C GLY A 177 9.38 -17.71 -18.21
N GLU A 178 9.81 -18.24 -17.07
CA GLU A 178 10.28 -19.63 -16.94
C GLU A 178 9.17 -20.64 -17.23
N ALA A 179 7.97 -20.43 -16.67
CA ALA A 179 6.80 -21.27 -16.93
C ALA A 179 6.44 -21.29 -18.43
N ARG A 180 6.45 -20.12 -19.09
CA ARG A 180 6.20 -20.01 -20.53
C ARG A 180 7.27 -20.70 -21.38
N ARG A 181 8.54 -20.62 -20.99
CA ARG A 181 9.64 -21.33 -21.69
C ARG A 181 9.46 -22.85 -21.62
N GLN A 182 9.15 -23.38 -20.44
CA GLN A 182 8.89 -24.82 -20.27
C GLN A 182 7.71 -25.30 -21.12
N GLU A 183 6.64 -24.51 -21.22
CA GLU A 183 5.50 -24.82 -22.07
C GLU A 183 5.90 -24.83 -23.56
N LEU A 184 6.68 -23.84 -24.00
CA LEU A 184 7.19 -23.78 -25.38
C LEU A 184 8.07 -24.99 -25.71
N GLU A 185 8.98 -25.36 -24.82
CA GLU A 185 9.86 -26.53 -24.98
C GLU A 185 9.04 -27.83 -25.09
N ARG A 186 8.00 -28.00 -24.27
CA ARG A 186 7.09 -29.15 -24.36
C ARG A 186 6.38 -29.22 -25.71
N LEU A 187 5.90 -28.09 -26.24
CA LEU A 187 5.25 -28.04 -27.56
C LEU A 187 6.22 -28.38 -28.70
N VAL A 188 7.45 -27.88 -28.63
CA VAL A 188 8.51 -28.20 -29.61
C VAL A 188 8.86 -29.70 -29.56
N MET A 189 9.05 -30.26 -28.37
CA MET A 189 9.34 -31.69 -28.19
C MET A 189 8.20 -32.58 -28.69
N MET A 190 6.94 -32.20 -28.42
CA MET A 190 5.79 -32.92 -28.91
C MET A 190 5.72 -32.91 -30.44
N ASN A 191 5.91 -31.75 -31.07
CA ASN A 191 5.97 -31.66 -32.55
C ASN A 191 7.11 -32.50 -33.12
N ALA A 192 8.32 -32.42 -32.55
CA ALA A 192 9.46 -33.23 -32.99
C ALA A 192 9.17 -34.74 -32.90
N SER A 193 8.53 -35.18 -31.81
CA SER A 193 8.12 -36.59 -31.64
C SER A 193 7.09 -37.04 -32.68
N LEU A 194 6.15 -36.16 -33.03
CA LEU A 194 5.14 -36.41 -34.07
C LEU A 194 5.78 -36.48 -35.47
N PHE A 195 6.73 -35.59 -35.78
CA PHE A 195 7.49 -35.65 -37.03
C PHE A 195 8.32 -36.93 -37.15
N MET A 196 9.01 -37.32 -36.09
CA MET A 196 9.75 -38.59 -36.05
C MET A 196 8.82 -39.78 -36.27
N LYS A 197 7.66 -39.81 -35.60
CA LYS A 197 6.66 -40.88 -35.76
C LYS A 197 6.13 -40.96 -37.19
N LYS A 198 5.82 -39.81 -37.82
CA LYS A 198 5.43 -39.78 -39.23
C LYS A 198 6.54 -40.34 -40.12
N ARG A 199 7.79 -39.92 -39.94
CA ARG A 199 8.92 -40.38 -40.76
C ARG A 199 9.16 -41.88 -40.65
N PHE A 200 9.00 -42.46 -39.45
CA PHE A 200 9.08 -43.90 -39.25
C PHE A 200 7.99 -44.69 -39.99
N ILE A 201 6.75 -44.17 -40.02
CA ILE A 201 5.64 -44.82 -40.73
C ILE A 201 5.90 -44.84 -42.26
N PHE A 202 6.42 -43.74 -42.81
CA PHE A 202 6.73 -43.65 -44.25
C PHE A 202 7.96 -44.46 -44.67
N ALA A 203 8.89 -44.78 -43.77
CA ALA A 203 10.08 -45.57 -44.08
C ALA A 203 9.86 -47.09 -44.03
N ASN A 204 8.71 -47.53 -43.50
CA ASN A 204 8.35 -48.94 -43.33
C ASN A 204 7.18 -49.38 -44.24
N GLN A 205 6.83 -48.55 -45.22
CA GLN A 205 5.97 -48.88 -46.37
C GLN A 205 6.84 -48.98 -47.62
#